data_AF-A0A2V4VVR2-F1
#
_entry.id   AF-A0A2V4VVR2-F1
#
_cell.length_a   1.000
_cell.length_b   1.000
_cell.length_c   1.000
_cell.angle_alpha   90.00
_cell.angle_beta   90.00
_cell.angle_gamma   90.00
#
_symmetry.space_group_name_H-M   'P 1'
#
loop_
_entity.id
_entity.type
_entity.pdbx_description
1 polymer ?
#
loop_
_entity_poly.entity_id
_entity_poly.type
_entity_poly.pdbx_seq_one_letter_code
_entity_poly.pdbx_strand_id
1 'polypeptide(L)' 'MYDYLYYLAKQKNRYYEQLYSKTSCAHREHECIDRIRLIHRYEMLLEVISMLAPQQQIELTSIEKEYFEDAPYVSK' A
#
# COMPACT_ATOMS: atom_id res chain seq x y z
N MET A 1 3.25 -0.96 18.99
CA MET A 1 2.11 -1.48 18.19
C MET A 1 1.66 -0.43 17.16
N TYR A 2 1.42 0.82 17.58
CA TYR A 2 1.14 1.95 16.68
C TYR A 2 2.19 2.11 15.56
N ASP A 3 3.48 2.00 15.87
CA ASP A 3 4.55 2.16 14.86
C ASP A 3 4.49 1.12 13.73
N TYR A 4 4.03 -0.10 14.03
CA TYR A 4 3.92 -1.16 13.03
C TYR A 4 2.73 -0.93 12.09
N LEU A 5 1.56 -0.58 12.64
CA LEU A 5 0.39 -0.26 11.81
C LEU A 5 0.63 0.99 10.97
N TYR A 6 1.26 2.00 11.53
CA TYR A 6 1.69 3.18 10.78
C TYR A 6 2.67 2.81 9.65
N TYR A 7 3.64 1.94 9.93
CA TYR A 7 4.54 1.43 8.90
C TYR A 7 3.80 0.73 7.77
N LEU A 8 2.83 -0.14 8.07
CA LEU A 8 2.03 -0.83 7.06
C LEU A 8 1.22 0.14 6.21
N ALA A 9 0.52 1.09 6.83
CA ALA A 9 -0.24 2.14 6.14
C ALA A 9 0.66 2.96 5.20
N LYS A 10 1.85 3.34 5.68
CA LYS A 10 2.84 4.08 4.90
C LYS A 10 3.36 3.28 3.70
N GLN A 11 3.66 1.99 3.87
CA GLN A 11 4.12 1.16 2.74
C GLN A 11 2.99 0.94 1.73
N LYS A 12 1.75 0.74 2.18
CA LYS A 12 0.59 0.57 1.31
C LYS A 12 0.40 1.81 0.45
N ASN A 13 0.41 3.00 1.05
CA ASN A 13 0.35 4.27 0.35
C ASN A 13 1.46 4.41 -0.69
N ARG A 14 2.71 4.17 -0.27
CA ARG A 14 3.88 4.29 -1.14
C ARG A 14 3.81 3.37 -2.35
N TYR A 15 3.47 2.09 -2.16
CA TYR A 15 3.40 1.13 -3.25
C TYR A 15 2.25 1.45 -4.20
N TYR A 16 1.10 1.86 -3.67
CA TYR A 16 -0.01 2.33 -4.49
C TYR A 16 0.41 3.52 -5.36
N GLU A 17 1.02 4.54 -4.78
CA GLU A 17 1.53 5.72 -5.49
C GLU A 17 2.54 5.36 -6.60
N GLN A 18 3.46 4.44 -6.32
CA GLN A 18 4.45 4.00 -7.31
C GLN A 18 3.82 3.22 -8.46
N LEU A 19 2.81 2.41 -8.18
CA LEU A 19 2.11 1.61 -9.19
C LEU A 19 1.16 2.47 -10.04
N TYR A 20 0.38 3.35 -9.41
CA TYR A 20 -0.79 3.94 -10.06
C TYR A 20 -0.72 5.46 -10.26
N SER A 21 0.12 6.19 -9.50
CA SER A 21 0.20 7.66 -9.61
C SER A 21 1.45 8.14 -10.36
N LYS A 22 2.59 7.44 -10.27
CA LYS A 22 3.90 7.98 -10.75
C LYS A 22 4.43 7.37 -12.05
N THR A 23 3.91 6.23 -12.48
CA THR A 23 4.39 5.54 -13.70
C THR A 23 3.27 4.69 -14.29
N SER A 24 2.55 5.20 -15.30
CA SER A 24 1.42 4.46 -15.87
C SER A 24 1.85 3.39 -16.89
N CYS A 25 3.02 3.52 -17.50
CA CYS A 25 3.49 2.60 -18.54
C CYS A 25 4.97 2.25 -18.37
N ALA A 26 5.26 0.94 -18.44
CA ALA A 26 6.61 0.40 -18.61
C ALA A 26 6.82 0.12 -20.10
N HIS A 27 7.89 0.64 -20.66
CA HIS A 27 8.21 0.53 -22.10
C HIS A 27 9.46 -0.33 -22.34
N ARG A 28 10.29 -0.51 -21.31
CA ARG A 28 11.50 -1.33 -21.37
C ARG A 28 11.36 -2.57 -20.51
N GLU A 29 12.05 -3.64 -20.88
CA GLU A 29 12.00 -4.92 -20.17
C GLU A 29 12.31 -4.79 -18.68
N HIS A 30 13.33 -4.01 -18.31
CA HIS A 30 13.67 -3.78 -16.90
C HIS A 30 12.57 -3.04 -16.12
N GLU A 31 11.90 -2.07 -16.76
CA GLU A 31 10.77 -1.35 -16.14
C GLU A 31 9.59 -2.30 -15.91
N CYS A 32 9.35 -3.24 -16.84
CA CYS A 32 8.34 -4.28 -16.68
C CYS A 32 8.69 -5.22 -15.51
N ILE A 33 9.94 -5.68 -15.43
CA ILE A 33 10.42 -6.56 -14.34
C ILE A 33 10.28 -5.86 -12.98
N ASP A 34 10.69 -4.60 -12.89
CA ASP A 34 10.59 -3.84 -11.64
C ASP A 34 9.13 -3.58 -11.25
N ARG A 35 8.25 -3.35 -12.22
CA ARG A 35 6.82 -3.23 -11.97
C ARG A 35 6.21 -4.55 -11.48
N ILE A 36 6.57 -5.69 -12.06
CA ILE A 36 6.11 -7.02 -11.60
C ILE A 36 6.56 -7.25 -10.15
N ARG A 37 7.82 -6.96 -9.83
CA ARG A 37 8.34 -7.06 -8.46
C ARG A 37 7.60 -6.16 -7.48
N LEU A 38 7.27 -4.93 -7.90
CA LEU A 38 6.53 -3.98 -7.08
C LEU A 38 5.09 -4.44 -6.83
N ILE A 39 4.40 -4.95 -7.86
CA ILE A 39 3.07 -5.55 -7.73
C ILE A 39 3.11 -6.69 -6.71
N HIS A 40 4.05 -7.62 -6.86
CA HIS A 40 4.18 -8.76 -5.95
C HIS A 40 4.41 -8.32 -4.49
N ARG A 41 5.27 -7.32 -4.27
CA ARG A 41 5.48 -6.74 -2.92
C ARG A 41 4.23 -6.08 -2.36
N TYR A 42 3.44 -5.44 -3.20
CA TYR A 42 2.17 -4.83 -2.79
C TYR A 42 1.13 -5.89 -2.43
N GLU A 43 1.01 -6.96 -3.22
CA GLU A 43 0.13 -8.10 -2.92
C GLU A 43 0.50 -8.76 -1.58
N MET A 44 1.78 -9.07 -1.36
CA MET A 44 2.25 -9.60 -0.07
C MET A 44 1.93 -8.67 1.11
N LEU A 45 2.02 -7.35 0.92
CA LEU A 45 1.67 -6.39 1.97
C LEU A 45 0.17 -6.45 2.29
N LEU A 46 -0.69 -6.54 1.26
CA LEU A 46 -2.12 -6.68 1.44
C LEU A 46 -2.48 -7.99 2.14
N GLU A 47 -1.78 -9.08 1.85
CA GLU A 47 -1.93 -10.34 2.57
C GLU A 47 -1.58 -10.18 4.06
N VAL A 48 -0.46 -9.53 4.38
CA VAL A 48 -0.07 -9.25 5.78
C VAL A 48 -1.14 -8.42 6.50
N ILE A 49 -1.66 -7.39 5.83
CA ILE A 49 -2.75 -6.56 6.38
C ILE A 49 -4.02 -7.40 6.63
N SER A 50 -4.35 -8.31 5.69
CA SER A 50 -5.54 -9.17 5.79
C SER A 50 -5.49 -10.13 6.99
N MET A 51 -4.28 -10.50 7.42
CA MET A 51 -4.05 -11.39 8.56
C MET A 51 -4.05 -10.66 9.92
N LEU A 52 -4.15 -9.32 9.93
CA LEU A 52 -4.23 -8.56 11.18
C LEU A 52 -5.53 -8.89 11.93
N ALA A 53 -5.49 -8.78 13.26
CA ALA A 53 -6.69 -8.92 14.08
C ALA A 53 -7.71 -7.82 13.70
N PRO A 54 -9.03 -8.08 13.84
CA PRO A 54 -10.06 -7.11 13.45
C PRO A 54 -9.87 -5.72 14.04
N GLN A 55 -9.46 -5.64 15.31
CA GLN A 55 -9.20 -4.36 15.97
C GLN A 55 -8.01 -3.60 15.37
N GLN A 56 -6.96 -4.31 14.97
CA GLN A 56 -5.81 -3.71 14.28
C GLN A 56 -6.15 -3.25 12.87
N GLN A 57 -7.07 -3.93 12.17
CA GLN A 57 -7.56 -3.47 10.86
C GLN A 57 -8.35 -2.16 10.98
N ILE A 58 -9.16 -2.02 12.03
CA ILE A 58 -9.86 -0.76 12.34
C ILE A 58 -8.86 0.35 12.62
N GLU A 59 -7.88 0.10 13.51
CA GLU A 59 -6.82 1.06 13.83
C GLU A 59 -6.00 1.46 12.59
N LEU A 60 -5.65 0.49 11.74
CA LEU A 60 -4.96 0.74 10.47
C LEU A 60 -5.79 1.65 9.57
N THR A 61 -7.10 1.43 9.47
CA THR A 61 -8.02 2.26 8.68
C THR A 61 -8.10 3.68 9.23
N SER A 62 -8.12 3.83 10.56
CA SER A 62 -8.06 5.15 11.20
C SER A 62 -6.77 5.89 10.87
N ILE A 63 -5.61 5.22 10.94
CA ILE A 63 -4.32 5.78 10.55
C ILE A 63 -4.31 6.16 9.06
N GLU A 64 -4.87 5.30 8.20
CA GLU A 64 -4.96 5.58 6.77
C GLU A 64 -5.78 6.86 6.49
N LYS A 65 -6.89 7.05 7.20
CA LYS A 65 -7.71 8.26 7.10
C LYS A 65 -7.02 9.49 7.68
N GLU A 66 -6.28 9.36 8.78
CA GLU A 66 -5.60 10.48 9.42
C GLU A 66 -4.40 11.00 8.62
N TYR A 67 -3.60 10.10 8.03
CA TYR A 67 -2.32 10.45 7.41
C TYR A 67 -2.30 10.36 5.89
N PHE A 68 -3.26 9.66 5.28
CA PHE A 68 -3.27 9.36 3.84
C PHE A 68 -4.67 9.55 3.23
N GLU A 69 -5.46 10.51 3.73
CA GLU A 69 -6.84 10.78 3.30
C GLU A 69 -6.99 10.99 1.78
N ASP A 70 -6.01 11.66 1.18
CA ASP A 70 -5.96 11.95 -0.26
C ASP A 70 -5.76 10.71 -1.13
N ALA A 71 -5.41 9.56 -0.53
CA ALA A 71 -5.14 8.36 -1.29
C ALA A 71 -6.45 7.73 -1.80
N PRO A 72 -6.58 7.43 -3.12
CA PRO A 72 -7.85 6.97 -3.71
C PRO A 72 -8.42 5.67 -3.12
N TYR A 73 -7.61 4.88 -2.42
CA TYR A 73 -8.03 3.63 -1.78
C TYR A 73 -8.53 3.83 -0.34
N VAL A 74 -8.41 5.03 0.23
CA VAL A 74 -8.88 5.39 1.58
C VAL A 74 -10.29 6.00 1.55
N SER A 75 -10.63 6.68 0.45
CA SER A 75 -11.86 7.48 0.31
C SER A 75 -13.12 6.67 -0.09
N LYS A 76 -13.21 5.37 0.26
CA LYS A 76 -14.40 4.52 -0.01
C LYS A 76 -15.01 3.94 1.25
#